data_AF-A0A7Y2L2U3-F1
#
_entry.id   AF-A0A7Y2L2U3-F1
#
_cell.length_a   1.000
_cell.length_b   1.000
_cell.length_c   1.000
_cell.angle_alpha   90.00
_cell.angle_beta   90.00
_cell.angle_gamma   90.00
#
_symmetry.space_group_name_H-M   'P 1'
#
loop_
_entity.id
_entity.type
_entity.pdbx_description
1 polymer ?
#
loop_
_entity_poly.entity_id
_entity_poly.type
_entity_poly.pdbx_seq_one_letter_code
_entity_poly.pdbx_strand_id
1 'polypeptide(L)' 'KHQLRVHMAALGAGICNDPFYPDVLKDALDDYANPLKLLAHSLRFADPLTGQERYFESRIHLDW' A
#
# COMPACT_ATOMS: atom_id res chain seq x y z
N LYS A 1 0.15 4.67 -9.84
CA LYS A 1 -0.35 3.41 -10.45
C LYS A 1 -0.58 2.39 -9.33
N HIS A 2 -1.79 1.83 -9.18
CA HIS A 2 -2.18 0.94 -8.07
C HIS A 2 -1.77 -0.53 -8.26
N GLN A 3 -0.50 -0.76 -8.62
CA GLN A 3 -0.02 -2.06 -9.10
C GLN A 3 -0.32 -3.21 -8.14
N LEU A 4 0.08 -3.08 -6.87
CA LEU A 4 -0.12 -4.15 -5.88
C LEU A 4 -1.61 -4.44 -5.67
N ARG A 5 -2.43 -3.41 -5.50
CA ARG A 5 -3.87 -3.50 -5.27
C ARG A 5 -4.59 -4.26 -6.39
N VAL A 6 -4.29 -3.91 -7.65
CA VAL A 6 -4.81 -4.60 -8.84
C VAL A 6 -4.40 -6.07 -8.85
N HIS A 7 -3.11 -6.36 -8.63
CA HIS A 7 -2.62 -7.73 -8.69
C HIS A 7 -3.22 -8.60 -7.60
N MET A 8 -3.30 -8.09 -6.36
CA MET A 8 -3.91 -8.81 -5.24
C MET A 8 -5.39 -9.09 -5.49
N ALA A 9 -6.14 -8.10 -6.00
CA ALA A 9 -7.54 -8.28 -6.39
C ALA A 9 -7.70 -9.33 -7.52
N ALA A 10 -6.85 -9.27 -8.55
CA ALA A 10 -6.87 -10.24 -9.66
C ALA A 10 -6.54 -11.69 -9.21
N LEU A 11 -5.79 -11.84 -8.13
CA LEU A 11 -5.48 -13.14 -7.52
C LEU A 11 -6.59 -13.65 -6.58
N GLY A 12 -7.69 -12.91 -6.41
CA GLY A 12 -8.75 -13.25 -5.45
C GLY A 12 -8.37 -13.00 -3.98
N ALA A 13 -7.25 -12.33 -3.74
CA ALA A 13 -6.72 -12.03 -2.41
C ALA A 13 -6.65 -10.50 -2.22
N GLY A 14 -7.78 -9.82 -2.46
CA GLY A 14 -7.87 -8.36 -2.37
C GLY A 14 -7.41 -7.82 -1.01
N ILE A 15 -6.89 -6.59 -1.01
CA ILE A 15 -6.41 -5.93 0.20
C ILE A 15 -7.63 -5.48 1.02
N CYS A 16 -7.59 -5.70 2.34
CA CYS A 16 -8.67 -5.30 3.23
C CYS A 16 -8.91 -3.78 3.17
N ASN A 17 -10.19 -3.41 3.15
CA ASN A 17 -10.66 -2.04 3.04
C ASN A 17 -10.16 -1.31 1.77
N ASP A 18 -9.91 -2.03 0.67
CA ASP A 18 -9.63 -1.38 -0.61
C ASP A 18 -10.95 -0.87 -1.23
N PRO A 19 -11.15 0.46 -1.35
CA PRO A 19 -12.43 0.98 -1.81
C PRO A 19 -12.55 0.98 -3.35
N PHE A 20 -11.50 0.56 -4.08
CA PHE A 20 -11.48 0.55 -5.55
C PHE A 20 -11.44 -0.85 -6.15
N TYR A 21 -11.20 -1.90 -5.35
CA TYR A 21 -11.12 -3.27 -5.84
C TYR A 21 -11.97 -4.21 -4.97
N PRO A 22 -12.63 -5.22 -5.58
CA PRO A 22 -12.53 -5.61 -6.99
C PRO A 22 -13.32 -4.72 -7.97
N ASP A 23 -14.34 -4.01 -7.48
CA ASP A 23 -15.17 -3.12 -8.29
C ASP A 23 -14.49 -1.76 -8.46
N VAL A 24 -14.06 -1.44 -9.69
CA VAL A 24 -13.39 -0.16 -10.01
C VAL A 24 -14.39 0.99 -9.91
N LEU A 25 -14.61 1.46 -8.68
CA LEU A 25 -15.40 2.64 -8.37
C LEU A 25 -14.61 3.88 -8.75
N LYS A 26 -15.15 4.68 -9.67
CA LYS A 26 -14.50 5.92 -10.16
C LYS A 26 -14.42 7.00 -9.07
N ASP A 27 -15.37 7.00 -8.14
CA ASP A 27 -15.54 8.01 -7.09
C ASP A 27 -15.57 7.34 -5.70
N ALA A 28 -14.68 6.39 -5.46
CA ALA A 28 -14.51 5.82 -4.12
C ALA A 28 -14.16 6.94 -3.13
N LEU A 29 -15.06 7.17 -2.17
CA LEU A 29 -14.79 8.06 -1.04
C LEU A 29 -13.80 7.37 -0.10
N ASP A 30 -12.82 8.12 0.39
CA ASP A 30 -11.91 7.63 1.42
C ASP A 30 -12.69 7.36 2.71
N ASP A 31 -12.86 6.09 3.07
CA ASP A 31 -13.40 5.68 4.36
C ASP A 31 -12.30 5.73 5.42
N TYR A 32 -12.20 6.86 6.12
CA TYR A 32 -11.24 7.03 7.22
C TYR A 32 -11.59 6.18 8.46
N ALA A 33 -12.81 5.66 8.57
CA ALA A 33 -13.18 4.75 9.65
C ALA A 33 -12.63 3.33 9.39
N ASN A 34 -12.50 2.95 8.12
CA ASN A 34 -11.91 1.67 7.69
C ASN A 34 -10.79 1.93 6.68
N PRO A 35 -9.59 2.36 7.12
CA PRO A 35 -8.51 2.70 6.19
C PRO A 35 -7.99 1.45 5.46
N LEU A 36 -7.50 1.66 4.24
CA LEU A 36 -6.83 0.64 3.43
C LEU A 36 -5.72 -0.03 4.24
N LYS A 37 -5.77 -1.36 4.38
CA LYS A 37 -4.76 -2.14 5.13
C LYS A 37 -3.55 -2.46 4.25
N LEU A 38 -2.88 -1.41 3.75
CA LEU A 38 -1.64 -1.51 2.99
C LEU A 38 -0.59 -0.54 3.54
N LEU A 39 0.50 -1.10 4.06
CA LEU A 39 1.59 -0.33 4.64
C LEU A 39 2.91 -0.59 3.89
N ALA A 40 3.60 0.49 3.51
CA ALA A 40 4.99 0.42 3.09
C ALA A 40 5.86 0.15 4.32
N HIS A 41 6.16 -1.12 4.60
CA HIS A 41 6.82 -1.51 5.84
C HIS A 41 8.28 -1.06 5.92
N SER A 42 9.04 -1.22 4.83
CA SER A 42 10.43 -0.76 4.75
C SER A 42 10.78 -0.24 3.37
N LEU A 43 11.82 0.59 3.31
CA LEU A 43 12.40 1.14 2.09
C LEU A 43 13.92 1.03 2.16
N ARG A 44 14.53 0.44 1.14
CA ARG A 44 15.98 0.33 0.98
C ARG A 44 16.41 0.81 -0.38
N PHE A 45 17.43 1.64 -0.43
CA PHE A 45 18.02 2.13 -1.68
C PHE A 45 19.46 2.61 -1.47
N ALA A 46 20.24 2.70 -2.54
CA ALA A 46 21.51 3.40 -2.53
C ALA A 46 21.26 4.90 -2.62
N ASP A 47 21.74 5.66 -1.65
CA ASP A 47 21.69 7.12 -1.64
C ASP A 47 22.31 7.67 -2.93
N PRO A 48 21.57 8.43 -3.76
CA PRO A 48 22.07 8.86 -5.07
C PRO A 48 23.21 9.89 -4.96
N LEU A 49 23.39 10.53 -3.81
CA LEU A 49 24.45 11.52 -3.61
C LEU A 49 25.71 10.89 -3.00
N THR A 50 25.54 9.95 -2.08
CA THR A 50 26.66 9.39 -1.31
C THR A 50 27.02 7.95 -1.70
N GLY A 51 26.16 7.26 -2.44
CA GLY A 51 26.29 5.84 -2.78
C GLY A 51 26.07 4.89 -1.59
N GLN A 52 25.83 5.41 -0.39
CA GLN A 52 25.64 4.59 0.81
C GLN A 52 24.28 3.90 0.79
N GLU A 53 24.22 2.67 1.30
CA GLU A 53 22.93 2.02 1.52
C GLU A 53 22.14 2.77 2.61
N ARG A 54 20.89 3.11 2.29
CA ARG A 54 19.93 3.68 3.21
C ARG A 54 18.82 2.69 3.45
N TYR A 55 18.40 2.62 4.71
CA TYR A 55 17.32 1.77 5.15
C TYR A 55 16.39 2.54 6.08
N PHE A 56 15.09 2.42 5.83
CA PHE A 56 14.04 3.05 6.62
C PHE A 56 12.94 2.02 6.89
N GLU A 57 12.39 2.07 8.10
CA GLU A 57 11.20 1.30 8.51
C GLU A 57 10.09 2.25 8.90
N SER A 58 8.86 1.85 8.58
CA SER A 58 7.65 2.55 9.03
C SER A 58 7.45 2.39 10.53
N ARG A 59 7.04 3.48 11.18
CA ARG A 59 6.65 3.52 12.60
C ARG A 59 5.16 3.27 12.84
N ILE A 60 4.41 3.02 11.77
CA ILE A 60 2.98 2.72 11.79
C ILE A 60 2.83 1.20 11.76
N HIS A 61 1.79 0.68 12.40
CA HIS A 61 1.41 -0.72 12.34
C HIS A 61 0.01 -0.85 11.76
N LEU A 62 -0.26 -1.99 11.10
CA LEU A 62 -1.62 -2.33 10.67
C LEU A 62 -2.33 -3.03 11.83
N ASP A 63 -3.41 -2.43 12.31
CA ASP A 63 -4.32 -3.07 13.25
C ASP A 63 -5.19 -4.09 12.49
N TRP A 64 -5.32 -5.30 13.04
CA TRP A 64 -5.99 -6.43 12.38
C TRP A 64 -7.47 -6.51 12.74
#